data_AF-A0A602Z0L1-F1
#
_entry.id   AF-A0A602Z0L1-F1
#
_cell.length_a   1.000
_cell.length_b   1.000
_cell.length_c   1.000
_cell.angle_alpha   90.00
_cell.angle_beta   90.00
_cell.angle_gamma   90.00
#
_symmetry.space_group_name_H-M   'P 1'
#
loop_
_entity.id
_entity.type
_entity.pdbx_description
1 polymer ?
#
loop_
_entity_poly.entity_id
_entity_poly.type
_entity_poly.pdbx_seq_one_letter_code
_entity_poly.pdbx_strand_id
1 'polypeptide(L)'
;MTNYAKLGEYTALKQQAMDAAGKRFAILHNLAAELHRLREQYETPIDLSHVNRELACVEEADNEMRAAVKQANEAAPLCGQPKITLNWLMKDYAGLKWR
;
A
#
# COMPACT_ATOMS: atom_id res chain seq x y z
N MET A 1 -30.89 -13.06 1.04
CA MET A 1 -30.14 -13.76 2.11
C MET A 1 -28.68 -13.41 1.98
N THR A 2 -28.05 -12.92 3.04
CA THR A 2 -26.61 -12.57 3.04
C THR A 2 -25.78 -13.85 3.13
N ASN A 3 -24.85 -14.04 2.21
CA ASN A 3 -23.91 -15.16 2.26
C ASN A 3 -22.81 -14.86 3.28
N TYR A 4 -23.01 -15.30 4.53
CA TYR A 4 -22.09 -15.01 5.65
C TYR A 4 -20.68 -15.60 5.47
N ALA A 5 -20.54 -16.73 4.77
CA ALA A 5 -19.22 -17.28 4.45
C ALA A 5 -18.45 -16.35 3.50
N LYS A 6 -19.11 -15.86 2.44
CA LYS A 6 -18.53 -14.88 1.52
C LYS A 6 -18.30 -13.51 2.16
N LEU A 7 -19.08 -13.16 3.18
CA LEU A 7 -18.84 -11.96 3.96
C LEU A 7 -17.54 -12.05 4.79
N GLY A 8 -17.28 -13.21 5.40
CA GLY A 8 -16.02 -13.46 6.12
C GLY A 8 -14.80 -13.40 5.19
N GLU A 9 -14.90 -14.04 4.02
CA GLU A 9 -13.86 -14.01 2.99
C GLU A 9 -13.57 -12.58 2.51
N TYR A 10 -14.62 -11.82 2.15
CA TYR A 10 -14.48 -10.42 1.77
C TYR A 10 -13.82 -9.58 2.88
N THR A 11 -14.17 -9.81 4.15
CA THR A 11 -13.60 -9.07 5.28
C THR A 11 -12.10 -9.33 5.43
N ALA A 12 -11.66 -10.58 5.28
CA ALA A 12 -10.24 -10.92 5.30
C ALA A 12 -9.47 -10.29 4.12
N LEU A 13 -10.02 -10.37 2.91
CA LEU A 13 -9.43 -9.77 1.71
C LEU A 13 -9.36 -8.24 1.81
N LYS A 14 -10.38 -7.62 2.39
CA LYS A 14 -10.39 -6.17 2.67
C LYS A 14 -9.30 -5.79 3.67
N GLN A 15 -9.10 -6.57 4.73
CA GLN A 15 -8.02 -6.33 5.69
C GLN A 15 -6.65 -6.46 5.02
N GLN A 16 -6.44 -7.49 4.20
CA GLN A 16 -5.21 -7.66 3.43
C GLN A 16 -4.92 -6.45 2.51
N ALA A 17 -5.96 -5.88 1.88
CA ALA A 17 -5.81 -4.67 1.08
C ALA A 17 -5.41 -3.44 1.91
N MET A 18 -5.91 -3.33 3.15
CA MET A 18 -5.51 -2.27 4.09
C MET A 18 -4.05 -2.44 4.56
N ASP A 19 -3.65 -3.66 4.89
CA ASP A 19 -2.28 -3.94 5.34
C ASP A 19 -1.27 -3.67 4.22
N ALA A 20 -1.59 -4.08 2.98
CA ALA A 20 -0.77 -3.80 1.81
C ALA A 20 -0.68 -2.29 1.49
N ALA A 21 -1.77 -1.54 1.68
CA ALA A 21 -1.74 -0.08 1.55
C ALA A 21 -0.83 0.57 2.61
N GLY A 22 -0.86 0.08 3.85
CA GLY A 22 0.04 0.52 4.91
C GLY A 22 1.50 0.23 4.63
N LYS A 23 1.81 -0.98 4.14
CA LYS A 23 3.16 -1.37 3.71
C LYS A 23 3.67 -0.44 2.60
N ARG A 24 2.87 -0.23 1.55
CA ARG A 24 3.20 0.69 0.46
C ARG A 24 3.48 2.10 0.95
N PHE A 25 2.63 2.63 1.83
CA PHE A 25 2.82 3.95 2.42
C PHE A 25 4.15 4.03 3.18
N ALA A 26 4.43 3.07 4.06
CA ALA A 26 5.64 3.06 4.87
C ALA A 26 6.92 3.02 4.02
N ILE A 27 6.96 2.19 2.98
CA ILE A 27 8.13 2.08 2.09
C ILE A 27 8.35 3.39 1.33
N LEU A 28 7.30 3.98 0.75
CA LEU A 28 7.41 5.28 0.07
C LEU A 28 7.83 6.41 1.02
N HIS A 29 7.31 6.39 2.25
CA HIS A 29 7.69 7.36 3.27
C HIS A 29 9.17 7.26 3.64
N ASN A 30 9.66 6.04 3.85
CA ASN A 30 11.07 5.78 4.17
C ASN A 30 11.99 6.18 3.01
N LEU A 31 11.65 5.81 1.78
CA LEU A 31 12.44 6.17 0.59
C LEU A 31 12.52 7.70 0.44
N ALA A 32 11.40 8.42 0.61
CA ALA A 32 11.44 9.88 0.54
C ALA A 32 12.30 10.50 1.67
N ALA A 33 12.22 9.97 2.89
CA ALA A 33 13.07 10.41 3.99
C ALA A 33 14.56 10.16 3.69
N GLU A 34 14.88 9.04 3.05
CA GLU A 34 16.23 8.72 2.60
C GLU A 34 16.73 9.67 1.51
N LEU A 35 15.91 9.94 0.48
CA LEU A 35 16.25 10.91 -0.57
C LEU A 35 16.48 12.30 0.03
N HIS A 36 15.71 12.69 1.06
CA HIS A 36 15.94 13.91 1.82
C HIS A 36 17.27 13.92 2.57
N ARG A 37 17.69 12.79 3.17
CA ARG A 37 19.00 12.66 3.84
C ARG A 37 20.14 12.73 2.85
N LEU A 38 20.01 12.10 1.67
CA LEU A 38 21.04 12.15 0.62
C LEU A 38 21.30 13.57 0.13
N ARG A 39 20.27 14.44 0.12
CA ARG A 39 20.43 15.88 -0.16
C ARG A 39 21.36 16.57 0.86
N GLU A 40 21.33 16.14 2.13
CA GLU A 40 22.06 16.77 3.23
C GLU A 40 23.49 16.23 3.37
N GLN A 41 23.74 15.00 2.92
CA GLN A 41 25.02 14.29 3.02
C GLN A 41 25.85 14.38 1.72
N TYR A 42 26.07 15.60 1.23
CA TYR A 42 26.75 15.85 -0.06
C TYR A 42 28.21 15.38 -0.12
N GLU A 43 28.83 15.10 1.03
CA GLU A 43 30.18 14.55 1.12
C GLU A 43 30.22 13.03 0.88
N THR A 44 29.08 12.35 0.97
CA THR A 44 28.94 10.91 0.75
C THR A 44 28.47 10.65 -0.67
N PRO A 45 29.17 9.79 -1.45
CA PRO A 45 28.67 9.36 -2.76
C PRO A 45 27.29 8.71 -2.66
N ILE A 46 26.41 9.01 -3.62
CA ILE A 46 25.09 8.38 -3.69
C ILE A 46 25.25 6.91 -4.11
N ASP A 47 24.76 5.99 -3.28
CA ASP A 47 24.63 4.58 -3.65
C ASP A 47 23.35 4.35 -4.46
N LEU A 48 23.47 4.44 -5.79
CA LEU A 48 22.36 4.19 -6.70
C LEU A 48 21.86 2.73 -6.66
N SER A 49 22.69 1.77 -6.23
CA SER A 49 22.25 0.38 -6.12
C SER A 49 21.24 0.22 -4.98
N HIS A 50 21.48 0.91 -3.87
CA HIS A 50 20.54 0.99 -2.76
C HIS A 50 19.22 1.66 -3.17
N VAL A 51 19.29 2.84 -3.79
CA VAL A 51 18.09 3.58 -4.25
C VAL A 51 17.24 2.75 -5.21
N ASN A 52 17.88 2.06 -6.17
CA ASN A 52 17.19 1.19 -7.11
C ASN A 52 16.49 0.00 -6.42
N ARG A 53 17.11 -0.56 -5.37
CA ARG A 53 16.49 -1.63 -4.58
C ARG A 53 15.25 -1.14 -3.85
N GLU A 54 15.31 0.01 -3.20
CA GLU A 54 14.15 0.57 -2.50
C GLU A 54 13.02 0.96 -3.46
N LEU A 55 13.35 1.42 -4.68
CA LEU A 55 12.37 1.63 -5.75
C LEU A 55 11.68 0.32 -6.18
N ALA A 56 12.43 -0.79 -6.28
CA ALA A 56 11.84 -2.11 -6.56
C ALA A 56 10.90 -2.56 -5.43
N CYS A 57 11.26 -2.32 -4.16
CA CYS A 57 10.38 -2.59 -3.01
C CYS A 57 9.07 -1.77 -3.08
N VAL A 58 9.13 -0.52 -3.54
CA VAL A 58 7.94 0.32 -3.78
C VAL A 58 7.03 -0.30 -4.84
N GLU A 59 7.61 -0.72 -5.97
CA GLU A 59 6.85 -1.35 -7.05
C GLU A 59 6.17 -2.64 -6.60
N GLU A 60 6.90 -3.49 -5.86
CA GLU A 60 6.35 -4.72 -5.29
C GLU A 60 5.17 -4.44 -4.37
N ALA A 61 5.29 -3.47 -3.46
CA ALA A 61 4.23 -3.10 -2.53
C ALA A 61 3.01 -2.46 -3.23
N ASP A 62 3.22 -1.67 -4.30
CA ASP A 62 2.13 -1.13 -5.11
C ASP A 62 1.35 -2.24 -5.82
N ASN A 63 2.07 -3.21 -6.38
CA ASN A 63 1.49 -4.38 -7.04
C ASN A 63 0.71 -5.26 -6.06
N GLU A 64 1.28 -5.52 -4.87
CA GLU A 64 0.61 -6.28 -3.79
C GLU A 64 -0.70 -5.62 -3.37
N MET A 65 -0.69 -4.31 -3.14
CA MET A 65 -1.89 -3.54 -2.78
C MET A 65 -2.95 -3.62 -3.88
N ARG A 66 -2.58 -3.45 -5.15
CA ARG A 66 -3.52 -3.55 -6.28
C ARG A 66 -4.11 -4.94 -6.42
N ALA A 67 -3.30 -5.99 -6.22
CA ALA A 67 -3.75 -7.37 -6.25
C ALA A 67 -4.77 -7.66 -5.13
N ALA A 68 -4.48 -7.23 -3.89
CA ALA A 68 -5.38 -7.41 -2.76
C ALA A 68 -6.73 -6.69 -2.97
N VAL A 69 -6.69 -5.45 -3.51
CA VAL A 69 -7.92 -4.71 -3.88
C VAL A 69 -8.73 -5.43 -4.93
N LYS A 70 -8.06 -5.99 -5.95
CA LYS A 70 -8.72 -6.76 -7.00
C LYS A 70 -9.45 -7.97 -6.40
N GLN A 71 -8.78 -8.75 -5.57
CA GLN A 71 -9.37 -9.93 -4.91
C GLN A 71 -10.56 -9.55 -4.02
N ALA A 72 -10.43 -8.52 -3.18
CA ALA A 72 -11.54 -8.03 -2.36
C ALA A 72 -12.76 -7.61 -3.22
N ASN A 73 -12.50 -6.94 -4.35
CA ASN A 73 -13.56 -6.47 -5.25
C ASN A 73 -14.21 -7.59 -6.08
N GLU A 74 -13.53 -8.71 -6.30
CA GLU A 74 -14.10 -9.94 -6.88
C GLU A 74 -15.05 -10.64 -5.89
N ALA A 75 -14.74 -10.60 -4.59
CA ALA A 75 -15.58 -11.17 -3.54
C ALA A 75 -16.80 -10.28 -3.16
N ALA A 76 -16.67 -8.96 -3.27
CA ALA A 76 -17.70 -7.98 -2.90
C ALA A 76 -19.13 -8.27 -3.43
N PRO A 77 -19.36 -8.56 -4.74
CA PRO A 77 -20.71 -8.83 -5.24
C PRO A 77 -21.32 -10.13 -4.68
N LEU A 78 -20.49 -11.08 -4.23
CA LEU A 78 -20.95 -12.38 -3.70
C LEU A 78 -21.57 -12.28 -2.30
N CYS A 79 -21.28 -11.19 -1.58
CA CYS A 79 -21.78 -10.92 -0.23
C CYS A 79 -22.58 -9.62 -0.13
N GLY A 80 -22.86 -8.95 -1.26
CA GLY A 80 -23.61 -7.70 -1.31
C GLY A 80 -22.87 -6.49 -0.72
N GLN A 81 -21.55 -6.57 -0.61
CA GLN A 81 -20.70 -5.49 -0.10
C GLN A 81 -20.26 -4.54 -1.23
N PRO A 82 -20.00 -3.26 -0.91
CA PRO A 82 -19.48 -2.33 -1.91
C PRO A 82 -18.01 -2.64 -2.24
N LYS A 83 -17.60 -2.29 -3.46
CA LYS A 83 -16.18 -2.34 -3.87
C LYS A 83 -15.37 -1.31 -3.09
N ILE A 84 -14.12 -1.64 -2.77
CA ILE A 84 -13.12 -0.72 -2.23
C ILE A 84 -12.32 -0.06 -3.35
N THR A 85 -11.88 1.18 -3.12
CA THR A 85 -11.08 1.96 -4.06
C THR A 85 -9.71 2.28 -3.47
N LEU A 86 -8.71 2.49 -4.33
CA LEU A 86 -7.38 2.92 -3.89
C LEU A 86 -7.43 4.25 -3.14
N ASN A 87 -8.26 5.20 -3.60
CA ASN A 87 -8.43 6.49 -2.92
C ASN A 87 -9.01 6.32 -1.51
N TRP A 88 -9.95 5.39 -1.32
CA TRP A 88 -10.50 5.08 -0.01
C TRP A 88 -9.43 4.52 0.93
N LEU A 89 -8.60 3.59 0.45
CA LEU A 89 -7.48 3.02 1.23
C LEU A 89 -6.44 4.08 1.61
N MET A 90 -6.13 5.00 0.68
CA MET A 90 -5.06 5.96 0.88
C MET A 90 -5.47 7.19 1.69
N LYS A 91 -6.77 7.37 1.97
CA LYS A 91 -7.31 8.56 2.64
C LYS A 91 -6.71 8.77 4.04
N ASP A 92 -6.48 7.70 4.78
CA ASP A 92 -5.95 7.77 6.15
C ASP A 92 -4.47 8.17 6.17
N TYR A 93 -3.76 7.98 5.06
CA TYR A 93 -2.35 8.32 4.92
C TYR A 93 -2.10 9.74 4.38
N ALA A 94 -3.10 10.34 3.71
CA ALA A 94 -2.98 11.69 3.16
C ALA A 94 -2.79 12.79 4.23
N GLY A 95 -3.18 12.52 5.48
CA GLY A 95 -3.06 13.44 6.61
C GLY A 95 -1.78 13.28 7.45
N LEU A 96 -0.98 12.23 7.21
CA LEU A 96 0.28 11.99 7.92
C LEU A 96 1.34 12.96 7.36
N LYS A 97 1.33 14.19 7.88
CA LYS A 97 2.34 15.20 7.59
C LYS A 97 3.73 14.67 7.96
N TRP A 98 4.68 14.81 7.04
CA TRP A 98 6.12 14.67 7.25
C TRP A 98 6.51 15.48 8.50
N ARG A 99 6.85 14.79 9.59
CA ARG A 99 7.47 15.39 10.78
C ARG A 99 8.95 15.04 10.77
#